data_AF-A0A0G0XTM2-F1
#
_entry.id   AF-A0A0G0XTM2-F1
#
_cell.length_a   1.000
_cell.length_b   1.000
_cell.length_c   1.000
_cell.angle_alpha   90.00
_cell.angle_beta   90.00
_cell.angle_gamma   90.00
#
_symmetry.space_group_name_H-M   'P 1'
#
loop_
_entity.id
_entity.type
_entity.pdbx_description
1 polymer ?
#
loop_
_entity_poly.entity_id
_entity_poly.type
_entity_poly.pdbx_seq_one_letter_code
_entity_poly.pdbx_strand_id
1 'polypeptide(L)'
;MDKYHNAFDVYTDQDAGGNHFYPSGWMGATETVSYDGNWTKDYHDGTSCIKITFTADGDNWAGIYWQDPENNWGTHTTGGYDLSGATKITFWAKGEKGGEKIEFFAGGITGDNPDSLEKTYAGTNHRLDL
;
A
#
# COMPACT_ATOMS: atom_id res chain seq x y z
N MET A 1 26.36 7.70 7.17
CA MET A 1 25.20 6.92 7.64
C MET A 1 24.29 6.71 6.45
N ASP A 2 23.84 5.50 6.20
CA ASP A 2 23.13 5.08 4.99
C ASP A 2 21.62 4.94 5.21
N LYS A 3 20.87 4.87 4.10
CA LYS A 3 19.39 4.91 4.08
C LYS A 3 18.71 3.79 4.89
N TYR A 4 19.38 2.65 5.06
CA TYR A 4 18.83 1.44 5.66
C TYR A 4 18.70 1.49 7.19
N HIS A 5 19.26 2.51 7.85
CA HIS A 5 19.10 2.69 9.28
C HIS A 5 17.88 3.56 9.67
N ASN A 6 17.16 4.16 8.69
CA ASN A 6 16.11 5.14 8.97
C ASN A 6 14.73 4.83 8.35
N ALA A 7 14.62 3.89 7.42
CA ALA A 7 13.36 3.60 6.73
C ALA A 7 13.21 2.09 6.45
N PHE A 8 11.96 1.63 6.45
CA PHE A 8 11.55 0.29 6.06
C PHE A 8 10.62 0.42 4.85
N ASP A 9 11.11 0.01 3.68
CA ASP A 9 10.46 0.31 2.41
C ASP A 9 9.39 -0.72 2.08
N VAL A 10 8.16 -0.26 1.81
CA VAL A 10 7.12 -1.07 1.17
C VAL A 10 7.36 -1.13 -0.34
N TYR A 11 7.70 0.01 -0.95
CA TYR A 11 8.00 0.13 -2.36
C TYR A 11 8.94 1.31 -2.63
N THR A 12 9.97 1.12 -3.46
CA THR A 12 10.78 2.21 -4.02
C THR A 12 10.80 2.21 -5.56
N ASP A 13 10.94 1.04 -6.17
CA ASP A 13 10.98 0.82 -7.62
C ASP A 13 10.55 -0.63 -7.88
N GLN A 14 10.10 -0.94 -9.10
CA GLN A 14 9.94 -2.32 -9.55
C GLN A 14 11.25 -3.08 -9.36
N ASP A 15 11.14 -4.29 -8.78
CA ASP A 15 12.27 -5.19 -8.50
C ASP A 15 13.35 -4.64 -7.56
N ALA A 16 13.11 -3.51 -6.89
CA ALA A 16 14.04 -3.05 -5.87
C ALA A 16 14.13 -4.08 -4.74
N GLY A 17 15.33 -4.62 -4.53
CA GLY A 17 15.56 -5.67 -3.53
C GLY A 17 15.33 -5.25 -2.07
N GLY A 18 15.02 -3.98 -1.82
CA GLY A 18 14.61 -3.46 -0.51
C GLY A 18 13.10 -3.34 -0.33
N ASN A 19 12.30 -3.67 -1.34
CA ASN A 19 10.84 -3.70 -1.20
C ASN A 19 10.43 -4.85 -0.27
N HIS A 20 9.43 -4.58 0.56
CA HIS A 20 8.81 -5.56 1.45
C HIS A 20 7.31 -5.63 1.19
N PHE A 21 6.68 -6.70 1.67
CA PHE A 21 5.26 -7.01 1.50
C PHE A 21 4.84 -7.30 0.04
N TYR A 22 3.63 -7.85 -0.09
CA TYR A 22 3.01 -8.23 -1.35
C TYR A 22 1.64 -7.54 -1.48
N PRO A 23 1.31 -6.92 -2.63
CA PRO A 23 0.01 -6.31 -2.88
C PRO A 23 -1.07 -7.39 -3.13
N SER A 24 -1.39 -8.15 -2.09
CA SER A 24 -2.23 -9.36 -2.18
C SER A 24 -3.56 -9.24 -1.44
N GLY A 25 -3.72 -8.24 -0.58
CA GLY A 25 -4.94 -8.12 0.22
C GLY A 25 -6.01 -7.32 -0.50
N TRP A 26 -6.50 -7.85 -1.62
CA TRP A 26 -7.51 -7.20 -2.46
C TRP A 26 -8.89 -7.24 -1.81
N MET A 27 -9.60 -6.11 -1.82
CA MET A 27 -10.90 -5.93 -1.16
C MET A 27 -11.86 -5.10 -2.00
N GLY A 28 -13.16 -5.31 -1.79
CA GLY A 28 -14.21 -4.55 -2.48
C GLY A 28 -14.36 -4.98 -3.94
N ALA A 29 -14.59 -4.01 -4.83
CA ALA A 29 -14.83 -4.24 -6.26
C ALA A 29 -13.55 -4.54 -7.07
N THR A 30 -12.81 -5.57 -6.67
CA THR A 30 -11.45 -5.88 -7.18
C THR A 30 -11.40 -6.13 -8.68
N GLU A 31 -12.47 -6.66 -9.27
CA GLU A 31 -12.59 -6.90 -10.72
C GLU A 31 -12.51 -5.62 -11.57
N THR A 32 -12.70 -4.46 -10.95
CA THR A 32 -12.64 -3.14 -11.60
C THR A 32 -11.38 -2.35 -11.24
N VAL A 33 -10.44 -3.00 -10.55
CA VAL A 33 -9.14 -2.45 -10.20
C VAL A 33 -8.06 -3.03 -11.10
N SER A 34 -7.24 -2.17 -11.67
CA SER A 34 -6.00 -2.54 -12.35
C SER A 34 -4.81 -2.04 -11.54
N TYR A 35 -3.83 -2.92 -11.34
CA TYR A 35 -2.56 -2.64 -10.67
C TYR A 35 -1.40 -2.84 -11.64
N ASP A 36 -0.52 -1.84 -11.74
CA ASP A 36 0.75 -1.92 -12.45
C ASP A 36 1.86 -1.46 -11.49
N GLY A 37 2.70 -2.38 -11.03
CA GLY A 37 3.82 -2.11 -10.13
C GLY A 37 5.05 -1.51 -10.81
N ASN A 38 5.06 -1.44 -12.14
CA ASN A 38 6.17 -1.00 -12.96
C ASN A 38 5.77 0.13 -13.92
N TRP A 39 4.93 1.06 -13.45
CA TRP A 39 4.52 2.18 -14.27
C TRP A 39 5.70 3.15 -14.43
N THR A 40 6.21 3.26 -15.66
CA THR A 40 7.44 4.01 -15.98
C THR A 40 7.21 5.47 -16.37
N LYS A 41 6.05 6.04 -16.00
CA LYS A 41 5.71 7.45 -16.25
C LYS A 41 5.25 8.11 -14.97
N ASP A 42 5.48 9.42 -14.85
CA ASP A 42 5.01 10.24 -13.72
C ASP A 42 5.41 9.68 -12.34
N TYR A 43 6.51 8.93 -12.26
CA TYR A 43 7.11 8.50 -11.00
C TYR A 43 7.76 9.69 -10.30
N HIS A 44 7.70 9.71 -8.97
CA HIS A 44 8.28 10.78 -8.16
C HIS A 44 9.82 10.71 -8.14
N ASP A 45 10.37 9.50 -8.04
CA ASP A 45 11.81 9.23 -8.00
C ASP A 45 12.09 7.84 -8.60
N GLY A 46 13.36 7.53 -8.90
CA GLY A 46 13.78 6.24 -9.41
C GLY A 46 13.46 6.04 -10.90
N THR A 47 12.85 4.90 -11.22
CA THR A 47 12.55 4.46 -12.60
C THR A 47 11.10 4.06 -12.82
N SER A 48 10.35 3.86 -11.75
CA SER A 48 9.00 3.29 -11.78
C SER A 48 8.18 3.72 -10.57
N CYS A 49 6.86 3.64 -10.70
CA CYS A 49 5.93 3.78 -9.59
C CYS A 49 4.79 2.77 -9.71
N ILE A 50 3.97 2.71 -8.67
CA ILE A 50 2.73 1.94 -8.67
C ILE A 50 1.63 2.79 -9.29
N LYS A 51 1.00 2.27 -10.35
CA LYS A 51 -0.24 2.81 -10.90
C LYS A 51 -1.41 1.91 -10.52
N ILE A 52 -2.41 2.52 -9.88
CA ILE A 52 -3.69 1.89 -9.59
C ILE A 52 -4.77 2.64 -10.36
N THR A 53 -5.57 1.90 -11.12
CA THR A 53 -6.77 2.43 -11.78
C THR A 53 -7.99 1.73 -11.18
N PHE A 54 -8.98 2.51 -10.77
CA PHE A 54 -10.27 1.99 -10.30
C PHE A 54 -11.39 2.64 -11.11
N THR A 55 -12.30 1.80 -11.63
CA THR A 55 -13.51 2.26 -12.31
C THR A 55 -14.73 1.76 -11.57
N ALA A 56 -15.43 2.64 -10.85
CA ALA A 56 -16.63 2.24 -10.15
C ALA A 56 -17.71 1.75 -11.13
N ASP A 57 -18.18 0.52 -10.93
CA ASP A 57 -19.32 -0.06 -11.63
C ASP A 57 -20.21 -0.80 -10.62
N GLY A 58 -21.25 -0.10 -10.14
CA GLY A 58 -22.09 -0.54 -9.02
C GLY A 58 -21.44 -0.24 -7.66
N ASP A 59 -20.47 -1.06 -7.26
CA ASP A 59 -19.71 -0.86 -6.03
C ASP A 59 -18.75 0.32 -6.19
N ASN A 60 -18.67 1.16 -5.16
CA ASN A 60 -17.99 2.46 -5.23
C ASN A 60 -16.66 2.50 -4.46
N TRP A 61 -16.13 1.35 -4.05
CA TRP A 61 -14.85 1.25 -3.37
C TRP A 61 -14.14 -0.06 -3.69
N ALA A 62 -12.82 0.00 -3.68
CA ALA A 62 -11.93 -1.14 -3.68
C ALA A 62 -10.64 -0.75 -2.94
N GLY A 63 -9.90 -1.75 -2.47
CA GLY A 63 -8.67 -1.54 -1.72
C GLY A 63 -7.70 -2.69 -1.90
N ILE A 64 -6.42 -2.42 -1.60
CA ILE A 64 -5.34 -3.41 -1.62
C ILE A 64 -4.52 -3.21 -0.35
N TYR A 65 -4.39 -4.26 0.45
CA TYR A 65 -3.36 -4.33 1.49
C TYR A 65 -2.06 -4.87 0.89
N TRP A 66 -0.95 -4.28 1.36
CA TRP A 66 0.37 -4.88 1.28
C TRP A 66 0.57 -5.79 2.48
N GLN A 67 0.69 -7.09 2.24
CA GLN A 67 0.70 -8.14 3.27
C GLN A 67 2.00 -8.93 3.24
N ASP A 68 2.37 -9.49 4.38
CA ASP A 68 3.43 -10.49 4.46
C ASP A 68 3.02 -11.60 5.44
N PRO A 69 3.11 -12.88 5.05
CA PRO A 69 3.30 -13.35 3.67
C PRO A 69 2.11 -12.97 2.77
N GLU A 70 2.21 -13.27 1.48
CA GLU A 70 1.12 -13.06 0.52
C GLU A 70 -0.20 -13.67 1.02
N ASN A 71 -1.31 -12.94 0.86
CA ASN A 71 -2.67 -13.30 1.28
C ASN A 71 -2.85 -13.53 2.79
N ASN A 72 -1.97 -12.96 3.63
CA ASN A 72 -2.08 -13.12 5.07
C ASN A 72 -3.20 -12.26 5.69
N TRP A 73 -4.40 -12.84 5.78
CA TRP A 73 -5.56 -12.26 6.49
C TRP A 73 -5.60 -12.64 7.97
N GLY A 74 -4.44 -12.66 8.63
CA GLY A 74 -4.32 -13.03 10.04
C GLY A 74 -4.45 -14.53 10.31
N THR A 75 -4.21 -15.36 9.29
CA THR A 75 -4.27 -16.83 9.36
C THR A 75 -2.89 -17.47 9.40
N HIS A 76 -1.83 -16.71 9.06
CA HIS A 76 -0.47 -17.22 9.06
C HIS A 76 0.21 -17.02 10.42
N THR A 77 0.91 -18.05 10.87
CA THR A 77 1.69 -18.03 12.12
C THR A 77 3.15 -17.59 11.90
N THR A 78 3.56 -17.38 10.65
CA THR A 78 4.92 -17.01 10.26
C THR A 78 4.92 -15.91 9.21
N GLY A 79 5.94 -15.06 9.24
CA GLY A 79 6.07 -13.88 8.39
C GLY A 79 5.66 -12.61 9.14
N GLY A 80 5.40 -11.55 8.40
CA GLY A 80 5.28 -10.20 8.94
C GLY A 80 6.65 -9.62 9.32
N TYR A 81 6.66 -8.32 9.60
CA TYR A 81 7.85 -7.58 9.99
C TYR A 81 7.63 -6.90 11.34
N ASP A 82 8.65 -6.93 12.19
CA ASP A 82 8.65 -6.14 13.42
C ASP A 82 9.00 -4.69 13.08
N LEU A 83 7.96 -3.85 13.06
CA LEU A 83 8.07 -2.42 12.82
C LEU A 83 8.08 -1.61 14.13
N SER A 84 8.38 -2.25 15.27
CA SER A 84 8.50 -1.57 16.56
C SER A 84 9.47 -0.39 16.48
N GLY A 85 8.99 0.79 16.86
CA GLY A 85 9.75 2.04 16.79
C GLY A 85 9.52 2.87 15.52
N ALA A 86 8.88 2.31 14.49
CA ALA A 86 8.37 3.11 13.38
C ALA A 86 7.25 4.04 13.88
N THR A 87 7.31 5.32 13.50
CA THR A 87 6.36 6.35 13.99
C THR A 87 5.59 7.07 12.89
N LYS A 88 5.96 6.82 11.62
CA LYS A 88 5.38 7.51 10.47
C LYS A 88 5.33 6.55 9.28
N ILE A 89 4.30 6.74 8.47
CA ILE A 89 4.23 6.22 7.11
C ILE A 89 4.31 7.42 6.18
N THR A 90 5.20 7.36 5.20
CA THR A 90 5.45 8.43 4.24
C THR A 90 5.36 7.88 2.83
N PHE A 91 4.67 8.59 1.96
CA PHE A 91 4.51 8.21 0.56
C PHE A 91 4.32 9.46 -0.29
N TRP A 92 4.59 9.31 -1.58
CA TRP A 92 4.18 10.26 -2.61
C TRP A 92 3.04 9.62 -3.39
N ALA A 93 1.99 10.41 -3.64
CA ALA A 93 0.85 9.99 -4.43
C ALA A 93 0.38 11.16 -5.29
N LYS A 94 -0.10 10.85 -6.49
CA LYS A 94 -0.55 11.81 -7.48
C LYS A 94 -1.80 11.28 -8.19
N GLY A 95 -2.75 12.17 -8.44
CA GLY A 95 -3.95 11.91 -9.23
C GLY A 95 -3.63 12.02 -10.73
N GLU A 96 -4.33 11.24 -11.56
CA GLU A 96 -4.20 11.33 -13.01
C GLU A 96 -4.92 12.59 -13.54
N LYS A 97 -6.07 12.91 -12.97
CA LYS A 97 -6.95 14.04 -13.34
C LYS A 97 -7.13 15.05 -12.22
N GLY A 98 -6.76 14.68 -10.99
CA GLY A 98 -6.99 15.49 -9.79
C GLY A 98 -8.39 15.27 -9.22
N GLY A 99 -8.49 15.30 -7.89
CA GLY A 99 -9.75 15.11 -7.17
C GLY A 99 -10.17 13.66 -6.95
N GLU A 100 -9.37 12.69 -7.39
CA GLU A 100 -9.52 11.27 -7.06
C GLU A 100 -9.50 11.08 -5.55
N LYS A 101 -10.42 10.26 -5.03
CA LYS A 101 -10.53 9.99 -3.60
C LYS A 101 -9.72 8.75 -3.25
N ILE A 102 -8.89 8.87 -2.22
CA ILE A 102 -8.09 7.75 -1.73
C ILE A 102 -7.96 7.82 -0.20
N GLU A 103 -7.90 6.65 0.41
CA GLU A 103 -7.56 6.49 1.82
C GLU A 103 -6.32 5.62 1.93
N PHE A 104 -5.38 6.05 2.76
CA PHE A 104 -4.22 5.26 3.15
C PHE A 104 -4.33 4.95 4.63
N PHE A 105 -4.02 3.73 5.02
CA PHE A 105 -4.00 3.32 6.42
C PHE A 105 -3.03 2.16 6.61
N ALA A 106 -2.70 1.86 7.86
CA ALA A 106 -1.94 0.68 8.25
C ALA A 106 -2.59 -0.06 9.41
N GLY A 107 -2.29 -1.35 9.53
CA GLY A 107 -2.91 -2.26 10.49
C GLY A 107 -4.37 -2.57 10.17
N GLY A 108 -5.01 -3.33 11.05
CA GLY A 108 -6.43 -3.68 10.95
C GLY A 108 -6.72 -5.04 10.32
N ILE A 109 -5.70 -5.87 10.07
CA ILE A 109 -5.88 -7.28 9.75
C ILE A 109 -6.17 -8.04 11.03
N THR A 110 -7.39 -8.57 11.10
CA THR A 110 -7.87 -9.40 12.20
C THR A 110 -7.77 -10.88 11.85
N GLY A 111 -7.70 -11.76 12.85
CA GLY A 111 -7.70 -13.21 12.67
C GLY A 111 -7.19 -13.94 13.90
N ASP A 112 -6.83 -15.21 13.75
CA ASP A 112 -6.19 -16.00 14.82
C ASP A 112 -4.77 -15.50 15.12
N ASN A 113 -4.12 -14.90 14.11
CA ASN A 113 -2.79 -14.30 14.17
C ASN A 113 -2.85 -12.86 13.61
N PRO A 114 -3.52 -11.93 14.33
CA PRO A 114 -3.73 -10.58 13.84
C PRO A 114 -2.41 -9.79 13.81
N ASP A 115 -2.41 -8.67 13.08
CA ASP A 115 -1.34 -7.68 13.26
C ASP A 115 -1.54 -6.93 14.59
N SER A 116 -0.46 -6.32 15.10
CA SER A 116 -0.47 -5.64 16.40
C SER A 116 -0.93 -4.19 16.35
N LEU A 117 -1.24 -3.65 15.16
CA LEU A 117 -1.60 -2.27 14.93
C LEU A 117 -3.10 -2.16 14.64
N GLU A 118 -3.83 -1.37 15.45
CA GLU A 118 -5.21 -1.02 15.09
C GLU A 118 -5.24 -0.25 13.77
N LYS A 119 -6.30 -0.43 12.98
CA LYS A 119 -6.46 0.25 11.70
C LYS A 119 -6.33 1.77 11.87
N THR A 120 -5.22 2.31 11.39
CA THR A 120 -4.83 3.71 11.59
C THR A 120 -4.68 4.41 10.24
N TYR A 121 -5.50 5.43 10.01
CA TYR A 121 -5.50 6.19 8.76
C TYR A 121 -4.38 7.24 8.72
N ALA A 122 -3.71 7.34 7.58
CA ALA A 122 -2.73 8.39 7.31
C ALA A 122 -3.46 9.71 6.98
N GLY A 123 -4.09 10.33 7.97
CA GLY A 123 -4.86 11.57 7.82
C GLY A 123 -6.29 11.37 7.28
N THR A 124 -7.04 12.47 7.14
CA THR A 124 -8.45 12.46 6.68
C THR A 124 -8.55 12.49 5.15
N ASN A 125 -9.36 11.60 4.56
CA ASN A 125 -9.89 11.63 3.18
C ASN A 125 -9.12 12.50 2.19
N HIS A 126 -8.10 11.94 1.56
CA HIS A 126 -7.27 12.67 0.61
C HIS A 126 -7.95 12.74 -0.75
N ARG A 127 -7.98 13.95 -1.31
CA ARG A 127 -8.11 14.13 -2.75
C ARG A 127 -6.71 14.27 -3.30
N LEU A 128 -6.36 13.43 -4.26
CA LEU A 128 -5.06 13.55 -4.90
C LEU A 128 -5.05 14.76 -5.84
N ASP A 129 -3.95 15.51 -5.79
CA ASP A 129 -3.67 16.59 -6.72
C ASP A 129 -2.90 16.06 -7.95
N LEU A 130 -2.84 16.87 -9.00
CA LEU A 130 -2.11 16.59 -10.26
C LEU A 130 -0.59 16.66 -10.12
#